data_AF-A0A291P575-F1
#
_entry.id   AF-A0A291P575-F1
#
_cell.length_a   1.000
_cell.length_b   1.000
_cell.length_c   1.000
_cell.angle_alpha   90.00
_cell.angle_beta   90.00
_cell.angle_gamma   90.00
#
_symmetry.space_group_name_H-M   'P 1'
#
loop_
_entity.id
_entity.type
_entity.pdbx_description
1 polymer ?
#
loop_
_entity_poly.entity_id
_entity_poly.type
_entity_poly.pdbx_seq_one_letter_code
_entity_poly.pdbx_strand_id
1 'polypeptide(L)' 'MEIGDRVTVSREMIALHEDDLAIGNTCDFLDMRERVSTENGVSQVARYRIRIDHIGPEKCECTVIERLR' A
#
# COMPACT_ATOMS: atom_id res chain seq x y z
N MET A 1 10.26 -2.93 -1.78
CA MET A 1 9.15 -3.76 -2.30
C MET A 1 9.16 -3.64 -3.82
N GLU A 2 8.86 -4.73 -4.51
CA GLU A 2 8.86 -4.82 -5.97
C GLU A 2 7.44 -5.13 -6.49
N ILE A 3 7.21 -4.89 -7.77
CA ILE A 3 5.93 -5.23 -8.41
C ILE A 3 5.77 -6.75 -8.38
N GLY A 4 4.60 -7.22 -7.92
CA GLY A 4 4.30 -8.63 -7.70
C GLY A 4 4.55 -9.10 -6.27
N ASP A 5 5.21 -8.31 -5.42
CA ASP A 5 5.40 -8.66 -4.01
C ASP A 5 4.05 -8.76 -3.29
N ARG A 6 3.95 -9.76 -2.40
CA ARG A 6 2.85 -9.88 -1.45
C ARG A 6 3.19 -9.14 -0.16
N VAL A 7 2.28 -8.27 0.25
CA VAL A 7 2.41 -7.44 1.45
C VAL A 7 1.19 -7.61 2.34
N THR A 8 1.41 -7.56 3.64
CA THR A 8 0.33 -7.57 4.62
C THR A 8 0.16 -6.16 5.16
N VAL A 9 -1.05 -5.62 5.03
CA VAL A 9 -1.39 -4.26 5.47
C VAL A 9 -2.42 -4.36 6.58
N SER A 10 -2.21 -3.66 7.69
CA SER A 10 -3.22 -3.56 8.75
C SER A 10 -4.44 -2.82 8.22
N ARG A 11 -5.66 -3.29 8.53
CA ARG A 11 -6.90 -2.62 8.11
C ARG A 11 -6.95 -1.16 8.56
N GLU A 12 -6.37 -0.84 9.71
CA GLU A 12 -6.27 0.54 10.23
C GLU A 12 -5.40 1.47 9.36
N MET A 13 -4.47 0.92 8.58
CA MET A 13 -3.62 1.70 7.67
C MET A 13 -4.25 1.87 6.28
N ILE A 14 -5.34 1.15 6.00
CA ILE A 14 -6.10 1.30 4.76
C ILE A 14 -7.13 2.39 5.01
N ALA A 15 -6.82 3.62 4.58
CA ALA A 15 -7.74 4.77 4.65
C ALA A 15 -8.85 4.68 3.56
N LEU A 16 -9.47 3.52 3.45
CA LEU A 16 -10.65 3.30 2.61
C LEU A 16 -11.89 3.23 3.49
N HIS A 17 -13.01 3.74 3.00
CA HIS A 17 -14.30 3.45 3.61
C HIS A 17 -14.51 1.92 3.61
N GLU A 18 -15.20 1.38 4.61
CA GLU A 18 -15.41 -0.08 4.69
C GLU A 18 -16.04 -0.66 3.42
N ASP A 19 -16.87 0.13 2.72
CA ASP A 19 -17.49 -0.23 1.44
C ASP A 19 -16.50 -0.35 0.27
N ASP A 20 -15.35 0.34 0.35
CA ASP A 20 -14.29 0.30 -0.66
C ASP A 20 -13.27 -0.82 -0.38
N LEU A 21 -13.36 -1.46 0.79
CA LEU A 21 -12.51 -2.59 1.17
C LEU A 21 -13.08 -3.90 0.60
N ALA A 22 -12.87 -4.12 -0.70
CA ALA A 22 -13.28 -5.35 -1.39
C ALA A 22 -12.09 -6.09 -2.01
N ILE A 23 -12.18 -7.43 -2.07
CA ILE A 23 -11.21 -8.24 -2.80
C ILE A 23 -11.23 -7.82 -4.29
N GLY A 24 -10.05 -7.58 -4.85
CA GLY A 24 -9.86 -7.07 -6.20
C GLY A 24 -9.72 -5.55 -6.29
N ASN A 25 -10.14 -4.80 -5.26
CA ASN A 25 -9.95 -3.35 -5.24
C ASN A 25 -8.48 -2.98 -5.10
N THR A 26 -8.14 -1.81 -5.63
CA THR A 26 -6.79 -1.26 -5.55
C THR A 26 -6.76 -0.07 -4.64
N CYS A 27 -5.75 0.01 -3.77
CA CYS A 27 -5.53 1.15 -2.89
C CYS A 27 -4.07 1.59 -2.92
N ASP A 28 -3.83 2.82 -2.46
CA ASP A 28 -2.48 3.36 -2.38
C ASP A 28 -1.92 3.16 -0.96
N PHE A 29 -0.68 2.69 -0.89
CA PHE A 29 0.04 2.37 0.33
C PHE A 29 1.34 3.17 0.40
N LEU A 30 1.64 3.71 1.59
CA LEU A 30 2.86 4.47 1.86
C LEU A 30 3.83 3.60 2.66
N ASP A 31 4.98 3.24 2.09
CA ASP A 31 6.04 2.54 2.82
C ASP A 31 6.87 3.54 3.64
N MET A 32 6.46 3.74 4.88
CA MET A 32 7.14 4.64 5.82
C MET A 32 8.57 4.19 6.19
N ARG A 33 8.97 2.95 5.86
CA ARG A 33 10.32 2.44 6.10
C ARG A 33 11.30 2.88 5.02
N GLU A 34 10.80 3.12 3.81
CA GLU A 34 11.60 3.57 2.68
C GLU A 34 11.54 5.09 2.59
N ARG A 35 12.56 5.77 3.12
CA ARG A 35 12.74 7.21 2.94
C ARG A 35 13.40 7.48 1.59
N VAL A 36 12.67 8.17 0.72
CA VAL A 36 13.15 8.67 -0.56
C VAL A 36 13.60 10.11 -0.37
N SER A 37 14.90 10.36 -0.49
CA SER A 37 15.42 11.73 -0.51
C SER A 37 15.16 12.34 -1.88
N THR A 38 14.49 13.49 -1.90
CA THR A 38 14.38 14.31 -3.11
C THR A 38 15.43 15.42 -3.09
N GLU A 39 15.78 15.94 -4.26
CA GLU A 39 16.84 16.96 -4.47
C GLU A 39 16.68 18.23 -3.61
N ASN A 40 15.47 18.49 -3.09
CA ASN A 40 15.17 19.66 -2.25
C ASN A 40 15.22 19.37 -0.73
N GLY A 41 15.78 18.24 -0.31
CA GLY A 41 15.93 17.91 1.12
C GLY A 41 14.63 17.47 1.81
N VAL A 42 13.55 17.30 1.06
CA VAL A 42 12.29 16.73 1.58
C VAL A 42 12.39 15.21 1.52
N SER A 43 12.30 14.57 2.68
CA SER A 43 12.11 13.11 2.79
C SER A 43 10.70 12.78 2.35
N GLN A 44 10.54 12.17 1.18
CA GLN A 44 9.31 11.55 0.77
C GLN A 44 9.31 10.08 1.19
N VAL A 45 8.14 9.48 1.33
CA VAL A 45 7.99 8.03 1.55
C VAL A 45 7.62 7.37 0.23
N ALA A 46 8.13 6.17 -0.01
CA ALA A 46 7.78 5.45 -1.24
C ALA A 46 6.29 5.10 -1.24
N ARG A 47 5.57 5.45 -2.31
CA ARG A 47 4.15 5.17 -2.47
C ARG A 47 3.96 4.05 -3.49
N TYR A 48 3.05 3.13 -3.20
CA TYR A 48 2.76 1.97 -4.03
C TYR A 48 1.26 1.84 -4.22
N ARG A 49 0.83 1.32 -5.37
CA ARG A 49 -0.55 0.84 -5.56
C ARG A 49 -0.58 -0.66 -5.36
N ILE A 50 -1.47 -1.11 -4.50
CA ILE A 50 -1.62 -2.52 -4.13
C ILE A 50 -3.04 -3.00 -4.49
N ARG A 51 -3.20 -4.27 -4.86
CA ARG A 51 -4.49 -4.95 -5.02
C ARG A 51 -4.78 -5.75 -3.77
N ILE A 52 -5.99 -5.65 -3.23
CA ILE A 52 -6.45 -6.50 -2.14
C ILE A 52 -6.75 -7.90 -2.70
N ASP A 53 -6.00 -8.91 -2.26
CA ASP A 53 -6.25 -10.30 -2.66
C ASP A 53 -7.07 -11.05 -1.61
N HIS A 54 -6.91 -10.68 -0.33
CA HIS A 54 -7.67 -11.27 0.77
C HIS A 54 -7.90 -10.25 1.90
N ILE A 55 -9.07 -10.32 2.54
CA ILE A 55 -9.44 -9.48 3.68
C ILE A 55 -9.61 -10.38 4.91
N GLY A 56 -8.65 -10.31 5.82
CA GLY A 56 -8.76 -10.91 7.15
C GLY A 56 -9.44 -9.96 8.14
N PRO A 57 -9.69 -10.42 9.38
CA PRO A 57 -10.37 -9.63 10.40
C PRO A 57 -9.61 -8.33 10.74
N GLU A 58 -8.27 -8.39 10.81
CA GLU A 58 -7.42 -7.26 11.23
C GLU A 58 -6.46 -6.79 10.13
N LYS A 59 -6.19 -7.63 9.13
CA LYS A 59 -5.18 -7.37 8.09
C LYS A 59 -5.69 -7.80 6.72
N CYS A 60 -5.23 -7.10 5.69
CA CYS A 60 -5.43 -7.47 4.29
C CYS A 60 -4.13 -8.00 3.72
N GLU A 61 -4.23 -9.05 2.91
CA GLU A 61 -3.15 -9.50 2.05
C GLU A 61 -3.31 -8.85 0.69
N CYS A 62 -2.26 -8.18 0.23
CA CYS A 62 -2.29 -7.40 -0.99
C CYS A 62 -1.09 -7.70 -1.86
N THR A 63 -1.23 -7.54 -3.17
CA THR A 63 -0.13 -7.63 -4.14
C THR A 63 0.23 -6.24 -4.64
N VAL A 64 1.53 -5.91 -4.66
CA VAL A 64 2.02 -4.65 -5.24
C VAL A 64 1.85 -4.69 -6.76
N ILE A 65 1.15 -3.69 -7.30
CA ILE A 65 0.86 -3.60 -8.74
C ILE A 65 1.76 -2.56 -9.41
N GLU A 66 2.02 -1.46 -8.71
CA GLU A 66 2.73 -0.32 -9.27
C GLU A 66 3.45 0.46 -8.17
N ARG A 67 4.60 1.06 -8.50
CA ARG A 67 5.25 2.07 -7.67
C ARG A 67 4.86 3.46 -8.18
N LEU A 68 4.21 4.25 -7.32
CA LEU A 68 3.78 5.61 -7.64
C LEU A 68 4.96 6.57 -7.44
N ARG A 69 5.15 7.49 -8.40
CA ARG A 69 6.26 8.46 -8.43
C ARG A 69 5.95 9.73 -7.65
#